data_AF-A0AA86T340-F1
#
_entry.id   AF-A0AA86T340-F1
#
_cell.length_a   1.000
_cell.length_b   1.000
_cell.length_c   1.000
_cell.angle_alpha   90.00
_cell.angle_beta   90.00
_cell.angle_gamma   90.00
#
_symmetry.space_group_name_H-M   'P 1'
#
loop_
_entity.id
_entity.type
_entity.pdbx_description
1 polymer ?
#
loop_
_entity_poly.entity_id
_entity_poly.type
_entity_poly.pdbx_seq_one_letter_code
_entity_poly.pdbx_strand_id
1 'polypeptide(L)'
;MTTGRSLIDCHVHLAALPAGDNGCFISKRMLASPLFRFLLWKHDLPLARPQEANQKYVEDLRRELQASQFVKQAVLLAMDGVYGSFGQLDQTHTEFLISNRYVLDIARQHPDLFLPGVSINPQRQDAVEEVHRCAGAGAVLVKVLPNAQQFDPANPRYRPFYRALAERRLPLLSHVGYEFSLIGKDQSVGDPARLRVPLDEGVTVIAAHACSYGLMLYEKFLPTFQELAAGYPNFYADISALTLPNRMKMLLHLRRHPELHDRLLFGTDYPLSVLHLAAWGRVGVGTLRRLFATKNRFDRQYLVCHELGLRFGSLGDILSVPR
;
A
#
# COMPACT_ATOMS: atom_id res chain seq x y z
N MET A 1 29.52 -10.18 -7.50
CA MET A 1 28.15 -10.67 -7.77
C MET A 1 27.29 -9.47 -8.07
N THR A 2 26.92 -9.27 -9.32
CA THR A 2 25.97 -8.23 -9.75
C THR A 2 24.62 -8.54 -9.10
N THR A 3 24.31 -7.90 -7.98
CA THR A 3 22.98 -7.97 -7.36
C THR A 3 22.01 -7.26 -8.29
N GLY A 4 21.44 -7.99 -9.25
CA GLY A 4 20.39 -7.46 -10.12
C GLY A 4 19.19 -7.06 -9.27
N ARG A 5 18.54 -5.94 -9.62
CA ARG A 5 17.26 -5.52 -9.05
C ARG A 5 16.27 -6.69 -9.12
N SER A 6 15.81 -7.17 -7.98
CA SER A 6 14.88 -8.31 -7.90
C SER A 6 13.59 -7.97 -7.16
N LEU A 7 13.59 -6.92 -6.32
CA LEU A 7 12.43 -6.63 -5.48
C LEU A 7 11.31 -5.98 -6.28
N ILE A 8 10.10 -6.46 -6.00
CA ILE A 8 8.83 -5.81 -6.34
C ILE A 8 8.31 -5.11 -5.09
N ASP A 9 8.14 -3.79 -5.17
CA ASP A 9 7.48 -2.98 -4.14
C ASP A 9 5.96 -3.18 -4.24
N CYS A 10 5.35 -3.73 -3.18
CA CYS A 10 3.91 -4.00 -3.18
C CYS A 10 3.03 -2.79 -2.85
N HIS A 11 3.61 -1.62 -2.54
CA HIS A 11 2.91 -0.51 -1.92
C HIS A 11 3.36 0.85 -2.46
N VAL A 12 2.91 1.18 -3.68
CA VAL A 12 3.09 2.49 -4.29
C VAL A 12 1.73 3.09 -4.65
N HIS A 13 1.32 4.15 -3.97
CA HIS A 13 0.09 4.85 -4.29
C HIS A 13 0.23 5.61 -5.60
N LEU A 14 -0.67 5.35 -6.56
CA LEU A 14 -0.81 6.21 -7.72
C LEU A 14 -1.61 7.45 -7.33
N ALA A 15 -1.13 8.64 -7.68
CA ALA A 15 -1.86 9.89 -7.51
C ALA A 15 -2.26 10.45 -8.87
N ALA A 16 -3.50 10.88 -8.99
CA ALA A 16 -3.99 11.55 -10.19
C ALA A 16 -5.10 12.54 -9.86
N LEU A 17 -5.02 13.72 -10.47
CA LEU A 17 -6.09 14.70 -10.52
C LEU A 17 -7.17 14.27 -11.52
N PRO A 18 -8.45 14.66 -11.32
CA PRO A 18 -9.52 14.40 -12.28
C PRO A 18 -9.19 15.08 -13.60
N ALA A 19 -9.09 14.30 -14.69
CA ALA A 19 -8.63 14.81 -15.98
C ALA A 19 -9.18 13.97 -17.13
N GLY A 20 -9.89 14.60 -18.07
CA GLY A 20 -10.54 13.90 -19.17
C GLY A 20 -11.52 12.85 -18.64
N ASP A 21 -11.39 11.61 -19.13
CA ASP A 21 -12.19 10.48 -18.69
C ASP A 21 -11.43 9.55 -17.73
N ASN A 22 -10.32 9.94 -17.10
CA ASN A 22 -9.51 9.02 -16.29
C ASN A 22 -10.25 8.34 -15.10
N GLY A 23 -11.46 8.80 -14.77
CA GLY A 23 -12.32 8.20 -13.74
C GLY A 23 -11.81 8.44 -12.33
N CYS A 24 -10.81 9.30 -12.15
CA CYS A 24 -10.30 9.71 -10.85
C CYS A 24 -11.15 10.86 -10.29
N PHE A 25 -11.28 10.90 -8.98
CA PHE A 25 -12.07 11.90 -8.28
C PHE A 25 -11.35 12.38 -7.03
N ILE A 26 -11.46 13.69 -6.76
CA ILE A 26 -10.94 14.31 -5.54
C ILE A 26 -11.99 15.28 -5.05
N SER A 27 -12.35 15.18 -3.77
CA SER A 27 -13.35 16.07 -3.19
C SER A 27 -12.82 17.51 -3.10
N LYS A 28 -13.75 18.48 -3.03
CA LYS A 28 -13.41 19.88 -2.77
C LYS A 28 -12.70 20.07 -1.42
N ARG A 29 -13.07 19.26 -0.42
CA ARG A 29 -12.48 19.29 0.92
C ARG A 29 -11.02 18.84 0.88
N MET A 30 -10.73 17.75 0.17
CA MET A 30 -9.37 17.26 -0.04
C MET A 30 -8.52 18.29 -0.79
N LEU A 31 -9.04 18.88 -1.87
CA LEU A 31 -8.33 19.94 -2.63
C LEU A 31 -8.02 21.19 -1.78
N ALA A 32 -8.84 21.46 -0.76
CA ALA A 32 -8.62 22.57 0.18
C ALA A 32 -7.69 22.21 1.35
N SER A 33 -7.39 20.92 1.55
CA SER A 33 -6.56 20.45 2.67
C SER A 33 -5.14 21.02 2.60
N PRO A 34 -4.62 21.62 3.69
CA PRO A 34 -3.24 22.10 3.74
C PRO A 34 -2.23 21.00 3.47
N LEU A 35 -2.48 19.78 3.97
CA LEU A 35 -1.61 18.62 3.73
C LEU A 35 -1.59 18.26 2.24
N PHE A 36 -2.76 18.22 1.59
CA PHE A 36 -2.85 17.88 0.17
C PHE A 36 -2.16 18.95 -0.70
N ARG A 37 -2.36 20.23 -0.40
CA ARG A 37 -1.67 21.34 -1.08
C ARG A 37 -0.16 21.31 -0.87
N PHE A 38 0.30 20.98 0.33
CA PHE A 38 1.71 20.79 0.61
C PHE A 38 2.29 19.63 -0.22
N LEU A 39 1.57 18.50 -0.34
CA LEU A 39 2.01 17.36 -1.16
C LEU A 39 2.10 17.75 -2.64
N LEU A 40 1.10 18.44 -3.19
CA LEU A 40 1.15 18.93 -4.58
C LEU A 40 2.34 19.86 -4.82
N TRP A 41 2.58 20.82 -3.92
CA TRP A 41 3.72 21.72 -4.00
C TRP A 41 5.05 20.97 -3.91
N LYS A 42 5.19 20.05 -2.95
CA LYS A 42 6.39 19.24 -2.75
C LYS A 42 6.74 18.40 -3.98
N HIS A 43 5.74 17.94 -4.72
CA HIS A 43 5.90 17.14 -5.93
C HIS A 43 5.84 17.96 -7.24
N ASP A 44 5.72 19.29 -7.12
CA ASP A 44 5.62 20.23 -8.24
C ASP A 44 4.49 19.84 -9.23
N LEU A 45 3.29 19.63 -8.69
CA LEU A 45 2.11 19.17 -9.43
C LEU A 45 1.11 20.33 -9.64
N PRO A 46 0.98 20.88 -10.86
CA PRO A 46 0.11 22.03 -11.11
C PRO A 46 -1.37 21.66 -11.16
N LEU A 47 -2.17 22.16 -10.21
CA LEU A 47 -3.63 21.98 -10.19
C LEU A 47 -4.35 22.54 -11.44
N ALA A 48 -3.82 23.61 -12.03
CA ALA A 48 -4.41 24.26 -13.20
C ALA A 48 -4.27 23.43 -14.48
N ARG A 49 -3.37 22.43 -14.50
CA ARG A 49 -3.09 21.56 -15.65
C ARG A 49 -3.10 20.10 -15.22
N PRO A 50 -4.29 19.52 -14.90
CA PRO A 50 -4.40 18.18 -14.34
C PRO A 50 -3.73 17.08 -15.16
N GLN A 51 -3.87 17.10 -16.49
CA GLN A 51 -3.27 16.12 -17.38
C GLN A 51 -1.74 16.14 -17.30
N GLU A 52 -1.13 17.33 -17.37
CA GLU A 52 0.32 17.51 -17.26
C GLU A 52 0.84 17.10 -15.88
N ALA A 53 0.10 17.44 -14.81
CA ALA A 53 0.44 17.02 -13.46
C ALA A 53 0.43 15.49 -13.31
N ASN A 54 -0.59 14.82 -13.85
CA ASN A 54 -0.69 13.36 -13.82
C ASN A 54 0.46 12.70 -14.58
N GLN A 55 0.78 13.19 -15.78
CA GLN A 55 1.90 12.70 -16.58
C GLN A 55 3.24 12.90 -15.87
N LYS A 56 3.46 14.09 -15.30
CA LYS A 56 4.67 14.40 -14.53
C LYS A 56 4.82 13.46 -13.33
N TYR A 57 3.75 13.21 -12.57
CA TYR A 57 3.79 12.31 -11.42
C TYR A 57 4.25 10.90 -11.82
N VAL A 58 3.65 10.35 -12.89
CA VAL A 58 4.01 9.02 -13.40
C VAL A 58 5.44 9.00 -13.91
N GLU A 59 5.88 10.04 -14.64
CA GLU A 59 7.24 10.14 -15.17
C GLU A 59 8.29 10.27 -14.06
N ASP A 60 8.03 11.06 -13.03
CA ASP A 60 8.93 11.19 -11.87
C ASP A 60 9.05 9.86 -11.11
N LEU A 61 7.92 9.18 -10.88
CA LEU A 61 7.91 7.83 -10.29
C LEU A 61 8.69 6.83 -11.14
N ARG A 62 8.47 6.85 -12.47
CA ARG A 62 9.16 5.98 -13.43
C ARG A 62 10.67 6.20 -13.38
N ARG A 63 11.11 7.45 -13.42
CA ARG A 63 12.55 7.82 -13.33
C ARG A 63 13.16 7.37 -12.01
N GLU A 64 12.47 7.60 -10.90
CA GLU A 64 12.98 7.20 -9.59
C GLU A 64 13.07 5.67 -9.46
N LEU A 65 12.06 4.93 -9.90
CA LEU A 65 12.10 3.46 -9.90
C LEU A 65 13.20 2.91 -10.83
N GLN A 66 13.36 3.47 -12.03
CA GLN A 66 14.44 3.10 -12.96
C GLN A 66 15.83 3.40 -12.43
N ALA A 67 15.97 4.39 -11.54
CA ALA A 67 17.24 4.70 -10.89
C ALA A 67 17.52 3.81 -9.66
N SER A 68 16.56 3.00 -9.21
CA SER A 68 16.74 2.13 -8.05
C SER A 68 17.80 1.06 -8.33
N GLN A 69 18.56 0.70 -7.30
CA GLN A 69 19.54 -0.39 -7.33
C GLN A 69 18.95 -1.72 -6.84
N PHE A 70 17.87 -1.68 -6.04
CA PHE A 70 17.30 -2.88 -5.41
C PHE A 70 15.93 -3.27 -5.95
N VAL A 71 15.13 -2.28 -6.38
CA VAL A 71 13.73 -2.47 -6.79
C VAL A 71 13.63 -2.48 -8.31
N LYS A 72 12.98 -3.52 -8.84
CA LYS A 72 12.77 -3.75 -10.27
C LYS A 72 11.42 -3.22 -10.73
N GLN A 73 10.37 -3.55 -9.97
CA GLN A 73 8.99 -3.20 -10.30
C GLN A 73 8.25 -2.66 -9.07
N ALA A 74 7.17 -1.93 -9.31
CA ALA A 74 6.28 -1.45 -8.27
C ALA A 74 4.83 -1.77 -8.62
N VAL A 75 4.05 -2.12 -7.60
CA VAL A 75 2.60 -2.22 -7.73
C VAL A 75 1.98 -0.85 -7.56
N LEU A 76 1.37 -0.34 -8.62
CA LEU A 76 0.60 0.91 -8.58
C LEU A 76 -0.76 0.65 -7.95
N LEU A 77 -1.02 1.27 -6.80
CA LEU A 77 -2.24 1.10 -6.05
C LEU A 77 -3.30 2.11 -6.47
N ALA A 78 -4.47 1.59 -6.83
CA ALA A 78 -5.70 2.35 -6.96
C ALA A 78 -6.27 2.70 -5.57
N MET A 79 -7.32 3.53 -5.57
CA MET A 79 -8.10 3.84 -4.37
C MET A 79 -9.56 3.90 -4.78
N ASP A 80 -10.38 3.03 -4.23
CA ASP A 80 -11.80 3.04 -4.49
C ASP A 80 -12.55 3.94 -3.50
N GLY A 81 -13.79 4.31 -3.84
CA GLY A 81 -14.63 5.21 -3.05
C GLY A 81 -15.43 4.54 -1.92
N VAL A 82 -16.32 5.33 -1.35
CA VAL A 82 -17.32 4.91 -0.36
C VAL A 82 -18.59 4.48 -1.08
N TYR A 83 -19.23 3.42 -0.61
CA TYR A 83 -20.46 2.90 -1.21
C TYR A 83 -21.59 2.84 -0.20
N GLY A 84 -22.80 3.14 -0.65
CA GLY A 84 -24.02 3.07 0.16
C GLY A 84 -24.43 1.63 0.48
N SER A 85 -25.52 1.50 1.23
CA SER A 85 -26.09 0.19 1.59
C SER A 85 -26.61 -0.62 0.41
N PHE A 86 -26.92 0.03 -0.72
CA PHE A 86 -27.39 -0.61 -1.95
C PHE A 86 -26.26 -0.77 -2.99
N GLY A 87 -25.01 -0.51 -2.60
CA GLY A 87 -23.83 -0.72 -3.45
C GLY A 87 -23.59 0.29 -4.55
N GLN A 88 -24.22 1.47 -4.46
CA GLN A 88 -23.96 2.64 -5.30
C GLN A 88 -22.82 3.51 -4.73
N LEU A 89 -22.01 4.10 -5.61
CA LEU A 89 -20.92 5.00 -5.22
C LEU A 89 -21.47 6.26 -4.55
N ASP A 90 -21.01 6.53 -3.34
CA ASP A 90 -21.28 7.76 -2.59
C ASP A 90 -20.13 8.75 -2.76
N GLN A 91 -20.25 9.61 -3.76
CA GLN A 91 -19.26 10.66 -4.01
C GLN A 91 -19.20 11.72 -2.91
N THR A 92 -20.25 11.87 -2.10
CA THR A 92 -20.27 12.89 -1.03
C THR A 92 -19.37 12.52 0.13
N HIS A 93 -19.21 11.22 0.39
CA HIS A 93 -18.33 10.68 1.42
C HIS A 93 -16.99 10.16 0.88
N THR A 94 -16.81 10.13 -0.44
CA THR A 94 -15.54 9.80 -1.05
C THR A 94 -14.64 11.04 -1.06
N GLU A 95 -13.46 10.96 -0.45
CA GLU A 95 -12.50 12.08 -0.45
C GLU A 95 -11.53 12.02 -1.63
N PHE A 96 -11.15 10.81 -2.01
CA PHE A 96 -10.13 10.53 -3.01
C PHE A 96 -10.42 9.18 -3.67
N LEU A 97 -10.41 9.12 -5.00
CA LEU A 97 -10.62 7.91 -5.79
C LEU A 97 -9.68 7.92 -6.99
N ILE A 98 -8.98 6.80 -7.17
CA ILE A 98 -8.12 6.50 -8.32
C ILE A 98 -8.71 5.27 -9.00
N SER A 99 -9.16 5.45 -10.24
CA SER A 99 -9.87 4.42 -10.98
C SER A 99 -8.98 3.19 -11.25
N ASN A 100 -9.57 2.00 -11.15
CA ASN A 100 -8.95 0.75 -11.59
C ASN A 100 -8.54 0.81 -13.07
N ARG A 101 -9.36 1.44 -13.93
CA ARG A 101 -9.04 1.62 -15.35
C ARG A 101 -7.73 2.39 -15.52
N TYR A 102 -7.61 3.53 -14.82
CA TYR A 102 -6.41 4.37 -14.91
C TYR A 102 -5.15 3.62 -14.48
N VAL A 103 -5.20 2.89 -13.36
CA VAL A 103 -4.07 2.07 -12.89
C VAL A 103 -3.68 0.98 -13.89
N LEU A 104 -4.68 0.26 -14.43
CA LEU A 104 -4.45 -0.78 -15.44
C LEU A 104 -3.83 -0.21 -16.72
N ASP A 105 -4.28 0.97 -17.16
CA ASP A 105 -3.76 1.63 -18.36
C ASP A 105 -2.33 2.11 -18.19
N ILE A 106 -1.98 2.71 -17.04
CA ILE A 106 -0.60 3.12 -16.75
C ILE A 106 0.33 1.90 -16.64
N ALA A 107 -0.12 0.83 -15.98
CA ALA A 107 0.67 -0.40 -15.89
C ALA A 107 0.92 -1.01 -17.28
N ARG A 108 -0.08 -1.00 -18.17
CA ARG A 108 0.05 -1.50 -19.56
C ARG A 108 1.02 -0.67 -20.40
N GLN A 109 1.15 0.62 -20.14
CA GLN A 109 2.10 1.50 -20.84
C GLN A 109 3.56 1.25 -20.42
N HIS A 110 3.78 0.71 -19.22
CA HIS A 110 5.11 0.47 -18.66
C HIS A 110 5.22 -0.90 -17.96
N PRO A 111 4.97 -2.02 -18.68
CA PRO A 111 4.85 -3.35 -18.07
C PRO A 111 6.15 -3.84 -17.40
N ASP A 112 7.31 -3.33 -17.86
CA ASP A 112 8.61 -3.67 -17.29
C ASP A 112 8.83 -3.09 -15.89
N LEU A 113 8.05 -2.07 -15.52
CA LEU A 113 8.22 -1.29 -14.28
C LEU A 113 7.00 -1.38 -13.36
N PHE A 114 5.80 -1.47 -13.91
CA PHE A 114 4.57 -1.33 -13.13
C PHE A 114 3.68 -2.56 -13.23
N LEU A 115 3.16 -2.96 -12.08
CA LEU A 115 2.11 -3.95 -11.94
C LEU A 115 0.83 -3.27 -11.42
N PRO A 116 -0.37 -3.66 -11.88
CA PRO A 116 -1.59 -3.01 -11.42
C PRO A 116 -2.12 -3.62 -10.12
N GLY A 117 -2.18 -2.81 -9.05
CA GLY A 117 -2.88 -3.12 -7.81
C GLY A 117 -4.20 -2.37 -7.75
N VAL A 118 -5.30 -3.05 -8.05
CA VAL A 118 -6.63 -2.42 -8.12
C VAL A 118 -7.19 -2.18 -6.72
N SER A 119 -8.25 -1.40 -6.61
CA SER A 119 -8.99 -1.21 -5.36
C SER A 119 -10.45 -1.51 -5.58
N ILE A 120 -11.03 -2.32 -4.70
CA ILE A 120 -12.41 -2.77 -4.80
C ILE A 120 -13.00 -2.75 -3.41
N ASN A 121 -13.88 -1.78 -3.15
CA ASN A 121 -14.66 -1.74 -1.93
C ASN A 121 -15.69 -2.87 -1.98
N PRO A 122 -15.72 -3.81 -1.02
CA PRO A 122 -16.62 -4.96 -1.06
C PRO A 122 -18.11 -4.59 -0.92
N GLN A 123 -18.42 -3.32 -0.63
CA GLN A 123 -19.78 -2.81 -0.60
C GLN A 123 -20.39 -2.52 -1.96
N ARG A 124 -19.58 -2.38 -3.02
CA ARG A 124 -20.10 -2.09 -4.36
C ARG A 124 -20.99 -3.22 -4.85
N GLN A 125 -22.01 -2.88 -5.63
CA GLN A 125 -23.00 -3.86 -6.12
C GLN A 125 -22.35 -4.95 -6.98
N ASP A 126 -21.33 -4.58 -7.75
CA ASP A 126 -20.60 -5.42 -8.71
C ASP A 126 -19.24 -5.90 -8.15
N ALA A 127 -19.09 -6.02 -6.82
CA ALA A 127 -17.79 -6.25 -6.19
C ALA A 127 -17.10 -7.53 -6.68
N VAL A 128 -17.88 -8.60 -6.85
CA VAL A 128 -17.39 -9.91 -7.29
C VAL A 128 -17.06 -9.88 -8.78
N GLU A 129 -17.94 -9.31 -9.60
CA GLU A 129 -17.75 -9.13 -11.03
C GLU A 129 -16.49 -8.31 -11.33
N GLU A 130 -16.29 -7.23 -10.57
CA GLU A 130 -15.13 -6.35 -10.69
C GLU A 130 -13.82 -7.04 -10.29
N VAL A 131 -13.85 -7.96 -9.30
CA VAL A 131 -12.70 -8.83 -8.99
C VAL A 131 -12.34 -9.68 -10.21
N HIS A 132 -13.32 -10.35 -10.83
CA HIS A 132 -13.05 -11.19 -11.99
C HIS A 132 -12.58 -10.38 -13.20
N ARG A 133 -13.15 -9.19 -13.43
CA ARG A 133 -12.76 -8.28 -14.51
C ARG A 133 -11.33 -7.77 -14.32
N CYS A 134 -11.00 -7.27 -13.13
CA CYS A 134 -9.66 -6.77 -12.83
C CYS A 134 -8.60 -7.87 -12.88
N ALA A 135 -8.90 -9.05 -12.36
CA ALA A 135 -8.03 -10.22 -12.49
C ALA A 135 -7.75 -10.55 -13.96
N GLY A 136 -8.80 -10.58 -14.80
CA GLY A 136 -8.66 -10.83 -16.25
C GLY A 136 -7.89 -9.74 -16.99
N ALA A 137 -7.86 -8.52 -16.46
CA ALA A 137 -7.10 -7.38 -16.99
C ALA A 137 -5.64 -7.32 -16.49
N GLY A 138 -5.20 -8.30 -15.68
CA GLY A 138 -3.82 -8.42 -15.21
C GLY A 138 -3.53 -7.81 -13.84
N ALA A 139 -4.56 -7.49 -13.04
CA ALA A 139 -4.37 -7.07 -11.64
C ALA A 139 -3.58 -8.12 -10.86
N VAL A 140 -2.63 -7.68 -10.04
CA VAL A 140 -1.77 -8.57 -9.23
C VAL A 140 -2.16 -8.61 -7.75
N LEU A 141 -2.95 -7.64 -7.29
CA LEU A 141 -3.51 -7.58 -5.94
C LEU A 141 -4.72 -6.64 -5.88
N VAL A 142 -5.46 -6.71 -4.78
CA VAL A 142 -6.50 -5.74 -4.42
C VAL A 142 -6.11 -4.98 -3.16
N LYS A 143 -6.08 -3.65 -3.23
CA LYS A 143 -5.85 -2.74 -2.11
C LYS A 143 -7.17 -2.25 -1.53
N VAL A 144 -7.27 -2.24 -0.21
CA VAL A 144 -8.36 -1.58 0.52
C VAL A 144 -7.86 -0.71 1.65
N LEU A 145 -8.59 0.38 1.92
CA LEU A 145 -8.43 1.24 3.08
C LEU A 145 -9.76 1.31 3.82
N PRO A 146 -10.07 0.35 4.70
CA PRO A 146 -11.39 0.24 5.32
C PRO A 146 -11.85 1.51 6.04
N ASN A 147 -10.91 2.21 6.70
CA ASN A 147 -11.16 3.47 7.40
C ASN A 147 -11.73 4.51 6.42
N ALA A 148 -11.03 4.77 5.32
CA ALA A 148 -11.40 5.75 4.31
C ALA A 148 -12.60 5.32 3.45
N GLN A 149 -12.69 4.03 3.15
CA GLN A 149 -13.71 3.41 2.30
C GLN A 149 -14.99 3.06 3.07
N GLN A 150 -14.98 3.26 4.39
CA GLN A 150 -16.11 3.14 5.31
C GLN A 150 -16.78 1.75 5.32
N PHE A 151 -15.97 0.69 5.39
CA PHE A 151 -16.47 -0.67 5.53
C PHE A 151 -15.71 -1.45 6.62
N ASP A 152 -16.35 -2.46 7.18
CA ASP A 152 -15.73 -3.37 8.15
C ASP A 152 -15.22 -4.65 7.46
N PRO A 153 -13.90 -4.92 7.41
CA PRO A 153 -13.36 -6.13 6.79
C PRO A 153 -13.88 -7.42 7.41
N ALA A 154 -14.28 -7.39 8.69
CA ALA A 154 -14.81 -8.55 9.40
C ALA A 154 -16.29 -8.82 9.09
N ASN A 155 -16.95 -8.00 8.28
CA ASN A 155 -18.37 -8.19 8.00
C ASN A 155 -18.60 -9.48 7.18
N PRO A 156 -19.35 -10.48 7.70
CA PRO A 156 -19.58 -11.75 7.01
C PRO A 156 -20.25 -11.62 5.64
N ARG A 157 -20.93 -10.50 5.36
CA ARG A 157 -21.56 -10.26 4.05
C ARG A 157 -20.54 -10.20 2.90
N TYR A 158 -19.27 -9.94 3.20
CA TYR A 158 -18.21 -9.85 2.20
C TYR A 158 -17.52 -11.19 1.92
N ARG A 159 -17.94 -12.30 2.54
CA ARG A 159 -17.41 -13.63 2.25
C ARG A 159 -17.40 -13.98 0.74
N PRO A 160 -18.46 -13.69 -0.05
CA PRO A 160 -18.42 -13.92 -1.50
C PRO A 160 -17.31 -13.13 -2.21
N PHE A 161 -17.06 -11.88 -1.82
CA PHE A 161 -15.97 -11.07 -2.34
C PHE A 161 -14.61 -11.68 -2.00
N TYR A 162 -14.40 -12.11 -0.75
CA TYR A 162 -13.15 -12.77 -0.36
C TYR A 162 -12.92 -14.10 -1.07
N ARG A 163 -13.96 -14.92 -1.23
CA ARG A 163 -13.87 -16.15 -2.03
C ARG A 163 -13.46 -15.88 -3.48
N ALA A 164 -14.00 -14.82 -4.09
CA ALA A 164 -13.61 -14.43 -5.45
C ALA A 164 -12.13 -14.00 -5.51
N LEU A 165 -11.62 -13.29 -4.50
CA LEU A 165 -10.19 -12.98 -4.41
C LEU A 165 -9.33 -14.24 -4.29
N ALA A 166 -9.73 -15.19 -3.43
CA ALA A 166 -9.03 -16.46 -3.26
C ALA A 166 -9.03 -17.31 -4.54
N GLU A 167 -10.18 -17.42 -5.22
CA GLU A 167 -10.33 -18.12 -6.50
C GLU A 167 -9.42 -17.53 -7.58
N ARG A 168 -9.37 -16.19 -7.65
CA ARG A 168 -8.51 -15.47 -8.59
C ARG A 168 -7.06 -15.34 -8.12
N ARG A 169 -6.75 -15.83 -6.92
CA ARG A 169 -5.44 -15.72 -6.26
C ARG A 169 -4.92 -14.29 -6.22
N LEU A 170 -5.83 -13.34 -5.98
CA LEU A 170 -5.48 -11.93 -5.79
C LEU A 170 -5.25 -11.68 -4.30
N PRO A 171 -4.02 -11.34 -3.87
CA PRO A 171 -3.79 -10.95 -2.50
C PRO A 171 -4.59 -9.70 -2.12
N LEU A 172 -5.10 -9.67 -0.90
CA LEU A 172 -5.75 -8.51 -0.31
C LEU A 172 -4.72 -7.72 0.50
N LEU A 173 -4.26 -6.60 -0.03
CA LEU A 173 -3.49 -5.61 0.73
C LEU A 173 -4.46 -4.70 1.48
N SER A 174 -4.57 -4.86 2.80
CA SER A 174 -5.45 -4.02 3.62
C SER A 174 -4.64 -3.04 4.45
N HIS A 175 -5.06 -1.78 4.47
CA HIS A 175 -4.54 -0.84 5.45
C HIS A 175 -4.86 -1.30 6.88
N VAL A 176 -3.90 -1.08 7.78
CA VAL A 176 -3.97 -1.40 9.20
C VAL A 176 -3.47 -0.20 10.00
N GLY A 177 -4.11 0.02 11.15
CA GLY A 177 -3.82 1.11 12.05
C GLY A 177 -4.70 2.34 11.81
N TYR A 178 -4.27 3.41 12.47
CA TYR A 178 -4.90 4.70 12.44
C TYR A 178 -4.55 5.44 11.13
N GLU A 179 -5.58 5.98 10.47
CA GLU A 179 -5.44 6.73 9.22
C GLU A 179 -5.60 8.23 9.48
N PHE A 180 -4.57 9.01 9.13
CA PHE A 180 -4.49 10.46 9.41
C PHE A 180 -4.85 11.34 8.22
N SER A 181 -4.61 10.86 7.00
CA SER A 181 -4.72 11.64 5.76
C SER A 181 -6.11 11.53 5.17
N LEU A 182 -6.72 10.35 5.27
CA LEU A 182 -8.08 10.05 4.82
C LEU A 182 -8.96 9.68 6.02
N ILE A 183 -9.21 10.66 6.89
CA ILE A 183 -10.00 10.44 8.12
C ILE A 183 -11.41 10.02 7.74
N GLY A 184 -11.66 8.73 7.79
CA GLY A 184 -13.00 8.15 7.71
C GLY A 184 -13.74 8.21 9.04
N LYS A 185 -14.92 7.61 9.07
CA LYS A 185 -15.84 7.68 10.24
C LYS A 185 -15.42 6.77 11.39
N ASP A 186 -14.89 5.60 11.09
CA ASP A 186 -14.49 4.60 12.08
C ASP A 186 -13.03 4.22 11.86
N GLN A 187 -12.21 4.35 12.91
CA GLN A 187 -10.80 3.96 12.89
C GLN A 187 -10.61 2.53 13.44
N SER A 188 -11.62 1.96 14.11
CA SER A 188 -11.59 0.60 14.62
C SER A 188 -11.55 -0.46 13.51
N VAL A 189 -12.00 -0.11 12.30
CA VAL A 189 -11.96 -1.00 11.13
C VAL A 189 -10.53 -1.24 10.63
N GLY A 190 -9.56 -0.42 11.06
CA GLY A 190 -8.13 -0.63 10.82
C GLY A 190 -7.48 -1.63 11.78
N ASP A 191 -8.24 -2.33 12.64
CA ASP A 191 -7.71 -3.37 13.53
C ASP A 191 -7.33 -4.63 12.72
N PRO A 192 -6.07 -5.13 12.79
CA PRO A 192 -5.65 -6.32 12.05
C PRO A 192 -6.45 -7.56 12.43
N ALA A 193 -7.05 -7.62 13.62
CA ALA A 193 -7.95 -8.70 14.04
C ALA A 193 -9.14 -8.91 13.08
N ARG A 194 -9.57 -7.84 12.39
CA ARG A 194 -10.67 -7.88 11.43
C ARG A 194 -10.31 -8.57 10.11
N LEU A 195 -9.02 -8.83 9.88
CA LEU A 195 -8.53 -9.55 8.71
C LEU A 195 -8.65 -11.07 8.84
N ARG A 196 -9.12 -11.60 9.99
CA ARG A 196 -9.40 -13.05 10.12
C ARG A 196 -10.43 -13.54 9.11
N VAL A 197 -11.47 -12.75 8.82
CA VAL A 197 -12.52 -13.16 7.87
C VAL A 197 -11.98 -13.39 6.44
N PRO A 198 -11.24 -12.48 5.80
CA PRO A 198 -10.63 -12.80 4.51
C PRO A 198 -9.62 -13.95 4.59
N LEU A 199 -8.85 -14.07 5.68
CA LEU A 199 -7.92 -15.18 5.87
C LEU A 199 -8.63 -16.55 5.94
N ASP A 200 -9.73 -16.63 6.69
CA ASP A 200 -10.58 -17.83 6.85
C ASP A 200 -11.24 -18.23 5.52
N GLU A 201 -11.49 -17.28 4.62
CA GLU A 201 -11.99 -17.52 3.26
C GLU A 201 -10.87 -17.86 2.27
N GLY A 202 -9.63 -18.08 2.75
CA GLY A 202 -8.50 -18.56 1.95
C GLY A 202 -7.74 -17.46 1.19
N VAL A 203 -8.03 -16.18 1.44
CA VAL A 203 -7.36 -15.08 0.75
C VAL A 203 -5.93 -14.93 1.27
N THR A 204 -4.95 -14.74 0.39
CA THR A 204 -3.63 -14.25 0.81
C THR A 204 -3.77 -12.80 1.27
N VAL A 205 -3.53 -12.51 2.54
CA VAL A 205 -3.68 -11.16 3.09
C VAL A 205 -2.33 -10.54 3.35
N ILE A 206 -2.16 -9.29 2.94
CA ILE A 206 -1.03 -8.44 3.28
C ILE A 206 -1.56 -7.31 4.18
N ALA A 207 -1.17 -7.32 5.45
CA ALA A 207 -1.44 -6.20 6.35
C ALA A 207 -0.44 -5.07 6.10
N ALA A 208 -0.92 -3.88 5.79
CA ALA A 208 -0.02 -2.75 5.55
C ALA A 208 0.78 -2.38 6.81
N HIS A 209 1.99 -1.88 6.59
CA HIS A 209 2.82 -1.24 7.61
C HIS A 209 3.16 -2.14 8.81
N ALA A 210 3.35 -3.44 8.58
CA ALA A 210 3.66 -4.45 9.59
C ALA A 210 2.70 -4.43 10.78
N CYS A 211 1.41 -4.22 10.48
CA CYS A 211 0.35 -4.05 11.47
C CYS A 211 0.59 -2.91 12.47
N SER A 212 1.43 -1.92 12.16
CA SER A 212 1.66 -0.77 13.04
C SER A 212 0.34 -0.06 13.33
N TYR A 213 0.12 0.29 14.59
CA TYR A 213 -1.06 1.05 15.01
C TYR A 213 -1.08 2.46 14.42
N GLY A 214 0.07 3.02 14.07
CA GLY A 214 0.16 4.30 13.39
C GLY A 214 0.22 5.53 14.30
N LEU A 215 0.14 5.39 15.64
CA LEU A 215 0.34 6.50 16.56
C LEU A 215 1.78 6.55 17.09
N MET A 216 2.31 7.77 17.18
CA MET A 216 3.65 8.02 17.71
C MET A 216 3.80 7.42 19.11
N LEU A 217 4.83 6.58 19.28
CA LEU A 217 5.19 5.90 20.52
C LEU A 217 4.14 4.93 21.09
N TYR A 218 3.03 4.65 20.39
CA TYR A 218 2.00 3.73 20.84
C TYR A 218 1.76 2.61 19.82
N GLU A 219 2.10 1.38 20.21
CA GLU A 219 2.01 0.18 19.36
C GLU A 219 1.38 -0.96 20.16
N LYS A 220 0.14 -1.32 19.82
CA LYS A 220 -0.65 -2.36 20.50
C LYS A 220 -0.91 -3.61 19.66
N PHE A 221 -0.60 -3.56 18.37
CA PHE A 221 -0.97 -4.60 17.40
C PHE A 221 0.11 -5.66 17.17
N LEU A 222 1.26 -5.57 17.85
CA LEU A 222 2.30 -6.59 17.77
C LEU A 222 1.80 -8.00 18.19
N PRO A 223 1.02 -8.18 19.29
CA PRO A 223 0.48 -9.48 19.64
C PRO A 223 -0.45 -10.04 18.56
N THR A 224 -1.33 -9.22 17.99
CA THR A 224 -2.22 -9.64 16.90
C THR A 224 -1.42 -10.01 15.65
N PHE A 225 -0.35 -9.28 15.32
CA PHE A 225 0.55 -9.67 14.23
C PHE A 225 1.16 -11.05 14.50
N GLN A 226 1.72 -11.28 15.68
CA GLN A 226 2.29 -12.59 16.04
C GLN A 226 1.26 -13.72 15.94
N GLU A 227 0.03 -13.49 16.41
CA GLU A 227 -1.07 -14.46 16.31
C GLU A 227 -1.41 -14.79 14.85
N LEU A 228 -1.60 -13.77 14.01
CA LEU A 228 -1.95 -13.97 12.60
C LEU A 228 -0.82 -14.64 11.82
N ALA A 229 0.43 -14.23 12.05
CA ALA A 229 1.62 -14.80 11.42
C ALA A 229 1.83 -16.28 11.76
N ALA A 230 1.47 -16.69 12.99
CA ALA A 230 1.54 -18.07 13.45
C ALA A 230 0.34 -18.90 12.99
N GLY A 231 -0.86 -18.33 13.02
CA GLY A 231 -2.12 -19.03 12.73
C GLY A 231 -2.42 -19.21 11.25
N TYR A 232 -1.94 -18.30 10.39
CA TYR A 232 -2.31 -18.26 8.98
C TYR A 232 -1.10 -18.31 8.04
N PRO A 233 -0.90 -19.39 7.27
CA PRO A 233 0.22 -19.50 6.35
C PRO A 233 0.14 -18.52 5.17
N ASN A 234 -1.08 -18.06 4.86
CA ASN A 234 -1.43 -17.09 3.83
C ASN A 234 -1.43 -15.63 4.34
N PHE A 235 -0.95 -15.38 5.55
CA PHE A 235 -0.82 -14.03 6.09
C PHE A 235 0.59 -13.46 5.93
N TYR A 236 0.66 -12.21 5.47
CA TYR A 236 1.86 -11.41 5.30
C TYR A 236 1.61 -9.98 5.80
N ALA A 237 2.68 -9.22 5.94
CA ALA A 237 2.60 -7.79 6.17
C ALA A 237 3.70 -7.04 5.40
N ASP A 238 3.45 -5.82 4.95
CA ASP A 238 4.50 -5.04 4.27
C ASP A 238 5.26 -4.12 5.23
N ILE A 239 6.50 -3.75 4.90
CA ILE A 239 7.33 -2.85 5.72
C ILE A 239 7.12 -1.35 5.42
N SER A 240 6.10 -1.02 4.62
CA SER A 240 5.89 0.33 4.12
C SER A 240 5.60 1.32 5.24
N ALA A 241 5.97 2.60 5.05
CA ALA A 241 5.81 3.68 6.04
C ALA A 241 6.44 3.47 7.43
N LEU A 242 7.08 2.33 7.72
CA LEU A 242 7.67 2.04 9.03
C LEU A 242 8.78 3.00 9.45
N THR A 243 9.38 3.69 8.47
CA THR A 243 10.41 4.70 8.72
C THR A 243 9.84 6.04 9.19
N LEU A 244 8.53 6.25 9.11
CA LEU A 244 7.87 7.47 9.58
C LEU A 244 7.83 7.52 11.11
N PRO A 245 7.88 8.71 11.73
CA PRO A 245 7.98 8.84 13.19
C PRO A 245 6.81 8.20 13.95
N ASN A 246 5.63 8.18 13.33
CA ASN A 246 4.41 7.61 13.90
C ASN A 246 4.36 6.07 13.83
N ARG A 247 5.23 5.42 13.04
CA ARG A 247 5.31 3.94 12.90
C ARG A 247 6.68 3.37 13.28
N MET A 248 7.66 4.24 13.54
CA MET A 248 9.04 3.86 13.89
C MET A 248 9.14 2.91 15.09
N LYS A 249 8.20 2.97 16.03
CA LYS A 249 8.19 2.06 17.17
C LYS A 249 7.97 0.60 16.72
N MET A 250 7.08 0.35 15.76
CA MET A 250 6.90 -0.99 15.18
C MET A 250 8.18 -1.46 14.49
N LEU A 251 8.84 -0.61 13.70
CA LEU A 251 10.14 -0.92 13.09
C LEU A 251 11.15 -1.40 14.13
N LEU A 252 11.25 -0.71 15.27
CA LEU A 252 12.16 -1.08 16.36
C LEU A 252 11.73 -2.34 17.12
N HIS A 253 10.44 -2.66 17.17
CA HIS A 253 9.96 -3.94 17.69
C HIS A 253 10.40 -5.09 16.77
N LEU A 254 10.20 -4.96 15.45
CA LEU A 254 10.53 -6.02 14.49
C LEU A 254 12.00 -6.45 14.54
N ARG A 255 12.92 -5.56 14.93
CA ARG A 255 14.34 -5.90 15.16
C ARG A 255 14.54 -6.96 16.24
N ARG A 256 13.60 -7.07 17.19
CA ARG A 256 13.61 -8.04 18.29
C ARG A 256 12.75 -9.27 17.99
N HIS A 257 12.09 -9.30 16.82
CA HIS A 257 11.18 -10.35 16.40
C HIS A 257 11.57 -10.91 15.02
N PRO A 258 12.76 -11.53 14.88
CA PRO A 258 13.22 -12.12 13.62
C PRO A 258 12.29 -13.23 13.11
N GLU A 259 11.53 -13.88 13.98
CA GLU A 259 10.53 -14.90 13.62
C GLU A 259 9.41 -14.36 12.72
N LEU A 260 9.19 -13.04 12.71
CA LEU A 260 8.17 -12.40 11.86
C LEU A 260 8.70 -12.04 10.47
N HIS A 261 10.01 -12.08 10.24
CA HIS A 261 10.63 -11.51 9.03
C HIS A 261 10.26 -12.27 7.76
N ASP A 262 10.00 -13.58 7.86
CA ASP A 262 9.54 -14.40 6.74
C ASP A 262 8.11 -14.07 6.30
N ARG A 263 7.37 -13.31 7.13
CA ARG A 263 6.04 -12.77 6.80
C ARG A 263 6.09 -11.33 6.29
N LEU A 264 7.28 -10.72 6.21
CA LEU A 264 7.44 -9.34 5.76
C LEU A 264 7.66 -9.25 4.26
N LEU A 265 6.98 -8.32 3.61
CA LEU A 265 7.15 -7.97 2.19
C LEU A 265 7.70 -6.56 2.04
N PHE A 266 8.52 -6.34 1.00
CA PHE A 266 9.03 -5.02 0.69
C PHE A 266 7.91 -4.07 0.20
N GLY A 267 7.86 -2.88 0.81
CA GLY A 267 6.99 -1.79 0.38
C GLY A 267 7.51 -0.43 0.85
N THR A 268 7.26 0.63 0.08
CA THR A 268 7.69 2.00 0.43
C THR A 268 6.59 2.89 0.99
N ASP A 269 5.34 2.70 0.55
CA ASP A 269 4.26 3.67 0.71
C ASP A 269 4.52 4.97 -0.08
N TYR A 270 5.15 4.85 -1.25
CA TYR A 270 5.38 5.99 -2.15
C TYR A 270 4.03 6.67 -2.44
N PRO A 271 3.94 8.03 -2.43
CA PRO A 271 5.02 9.01 -2.45
C PRO A 271 5.49 9.51 -1.07
N LEU A 272 5.16 8.83 0.03
CA LEU A 272 5.61 9.26 1.35
C LEU A 272 7.14 9.30 1.45
N SER A 273 7.62 10.09 2.43
CA SER A 273 9.06 10.25 2.62
C SER A 273 9.63 9.06 3.37
N VAL A 274 10.80 8.60 2.97
CA VAL A 274 11.56 7.59 3.71
C VAL A 274 12.59 8.29 4.59
N LEU A 275 12.47 8.10 5.91
CA LEU A 275 13.35 8.71 6.90
C LEU A 275 14.37 7.71 7.42
N HIS A 276 15.58 8.17 7.75
CA HIS A 276 16.62 7.33 8.34
C HIS A 276 16.75 7.55 9.86
N LEU A 277 15.80 8.26 10.50
CA LEU A 277 15.85 8.60 11.93
C LEU A 277 15.97 7.33 12.80
N ALA A 278 15.28 6.26 12.41
CA ALA A 278 15.34 4.97 13.09
C ALA A 278 16.75 4.36 13.12
N ALA A 279 17.61 4.70 12.16
CA ALA A 279 18.98 4.19 12.08
C ALA A 279 19.97 4.96 12.99
N TRP A 280 19.62 6.16 13.44
CA TRP A 280 20.51 6.99 14.25
C TRP A 280 20.87 6.28 15.57
N GLY A 281 22.18 6.19 15.84
CA GLY A 281 22.73 5.52 17.03
C GLY A 281 22.53 4.00 17.05
N ARG A 282 22.04 3.40 15.96
CA ARG A 282 21.74 1.96 15.85
C ARG A 282 22.49 1.25 14.73
N VAL A 283 23.12 2.02 13.84
CA VAL A 283 23.97 1.53 12.75
C VAL A 283 25.32 2.24 12.79
N GLY A 284 26.33 1.68 12.11
CA GLY A 284 27.66 2.29 12.02
C GLY A 284 27.64 3.65 11.31
N VAL A 285 28.60 4.53 11.65
CA VAL A 285 28.69 5.89 11.08
C VAL A 285 28.81 5.87 9.55
N GLY A 286 29.55 4.91 8.99
CA GLY A 286 29.68 4.74 7.54
C GLY A 286 28.34 4.41 6.87
N THR A 287 27.57 3.49 7.46
CA THR A 287 26.20 3.17 7.02
C THR A 287 25.29 4.39 7.11
N LEU A 288 25.32 5.12 8.23
CA LEU A 288 24.51 6.30 8.40
C LEU A 288 24.79 7.34 7.32
N ARG A 289 26.06 7.63 7.02
CA ARG A 289 26.46 8.53 5.90
C ARG A 289 25.91 8.06 4.55
N ARG A 290 25.94 6.75 4.28
CA ARG A 290 25.36 6.16 3.06
C ARG A 290 23.84 6.38 2.99
N LEU A 291 23.13 6.18 4.10
CA LEU A 291 21.68 6.42 4.18
C LEU A 291 21.33 7.88 3.91
N PHE A 292 22.12 8.82 4.45
CA PHE A 292 21.97 10.26 4.16
C PHE A 292 22.17 10.59 2.68
N ALA A 293 23.17 9.98 2.04
CA ALA A 293 23.49 10.22 0.63
C ALA A 293 22.49 9.56 -0.35
N THR A 294 21.78 8.51 0.08
CA THR A 294 20.84 7.77 -0.77
C THR A 294 19.58 8.61 -1.00
N LYS A 295 19.42 9.21 -2.19
CA LYS A 295 18.27 10.07 -2.51
C LYS A 295 17.03 9.29 -2.96
N ASN A 296 17.24 8.17 -3.65
CA ASN A 296 16.17 7.31 -4.14
C ASN A 296 15.38 6.70 -2.97
N ARG A 297 14.05 6.89 -2.94
CA ARG A 297 13.20 6.43 -1.83
C ARG A 297 13.12 4.92 -1.75
N PHE A 298 13.08 4.22 -2.88
CA PHE A 298 13.08 2.76 -2.93
C PHE A 298 14.34 2.19 -2.28
N ASP A 299 15.51 2.69 -2.72
CA ASP A 299 16.79 2.23 -2.19
C ASP A 299 16.97 2.63 -0.73
N ARG A 300 16.53 3.83 -0.34
CA ARG A 300 16.61 4.28 1.05
C ARG A 300 15.76 3.41 1.96
N GLN A 301 14.55 3.03 1.54
CA GLN A 301 13.67 2.16 2.33
C GLN A 301 14.33 0.80 2.53
N TYR A 302 14.84 0.21 1.45
CA TYR A 302 15.58 -1.04 1.49
C TYR A 302 16.73 -0.95 2.48
N LEU A 303 17.62 0.03 2.32
CA LEU A 303 18.81 0.17 3.14
C LEU A 303 18.48 0.45 4.60
N VAL A 304 17.52 1.33 4.92
CA VAL A 304 17.17 1.62 6.33
C VAL A 304 16.68 0.36 7.02
N CYS A 305 15.76 -0.38 6.41
CA CYS A 305 15.20 -1.59 7.02
C CYS A 305 16.25 -2.72 7.10
N HIS A 306 17.00 -2.94 6.03
CA HIS A 306 18.04 -3.97 5.98
C HIS A 306 19.16 -3.73 6.99
N GLU A 307 19.69 -2.51 7.07
CA GLU A 307 20.76 -2.13 8.01
C GLU A 307 20.29 -2.11 9.47
N LEU A 308 18.98 -1.99 9.70
CA LEU A 308 18.38 -2.19 11.02
C LEU A 308 18.18 -3.67 11.39
N GLY A 309 18.51 -4.59 10.49
CA GLY A 309 18.47 -6.03 10.69
C GLY A 309 17.14 -6.68 10.34
N LEU A 310 16.26 -6.01 9.59
CA LEU A 310 15.04 -6.64 9.07
C LEU A 310 15.36 -7.43 7.80
N ARG A 311 14.76 -8.62 7.70
CA ARG A 311 14.62 -9.36 6.45
C ARG A 311 13.18 -9.27 5.97
N PHE A 312 12.99 -9.35 4.67
CA PHE A 312 11.70 -9.27 4.00
C PHE A 312 11.82 -9.90 2.61
N GLY A 313 10.74 -10.49 2.14
CA GLY A 313 10.61 -11.01 0.78
C GLY A 313 10.11 -9.96 -0.22
N SER A 314 9.91 -10.41 -1.44
CA SER A 314 9.26 -9.65 -2.51
C SER A 314 7.84 -10.14 -2.76
N LEU A 315 6.97 -9.26 -3.25
CA LEU A 315 5.65 -9.68 -3.72
C LEU A 315 5.72 -10.80 -4.77
N GLY A 316 6.76 -10.80 -5.62
CA GLY A 316 6.96 -11.85 -6.62
C GLY A 316 7.04 -13.25 -6.01
N ASP A 317 7.56 -13.38 -4.79
CA ASP A 317 7.73 -14.67 -4.11
C ASP A 317 6.38 -15.30 -3.74
N ILE A 318 5.37 -14.47 -3.44
CA ILE A 318 4.02 -14.96 -3.13
C ILE A 318 3.14 -15.11 -4.37
N LEU A 319 3.43 -14.37 -5.45
CA LEU A 319 2.70 -14.48 -6.72
C LEU A 319 3.18 -15.68 -7.57
N SER A 320 4.41 -16.14 -7.36
CA SER A 320 5.05 -17.20 -8.16
C SER A 320 4.83 -18.63 -7.64
N VAL A 321 4.15 -18.79 -6.49
CA VAL A 321 3.84 -20.11 -5.93
C VAL A 321 3.02 -20.93 -6.95
N PRO A 322 3.53 -22.09 -7.42
CA PRO A 322 2.91 -22.89 -8.48
C PRO A 322 1.46 -23.30 -8.17
N ARG A 323 0.72 -23.61 -9.24
CA ARG A 323 -0.71 -23.89 -9.21
C ARG A 323 -1.13 -25.14 -8.47
#